data_AF-A0A9X7FF20-F1
#
_entry.id   AF-A0A9X7FF20-F1
#
_cell.length_a   1.000
_cell.length_b   1.000
_cell.length_c   1.000
_cell.angle_alpha   90.00
_cell.angle_beta   90.00
_cell.angle_gamma   90.00
#
_symmetry.space_group_name_H-M   'P 1'
#
loop_
_entity.id
_entity.type
_entity.pdbx_description
1 polymer ?
#
loop_
_entity_poly.entity_id
_entity_poly.type
_entity_poly.pdbx_seq_one_letter_code
_entity_poly.pdbx_strand_id
1 'polypeptide(L)'
;MNKNLEEQAQSIFANEFLSLATLPKGWKQASLIDIADYLNGLAMQKYRPTADESGIPVLKIKELRQGCCNDNSELCSPSIKSDYIIHDGDVIFSWSGSLLVDFWCGGTCGLNQHLFKVTSNIYDKWFYYSWTNYYLQKFAAIAADMATTMGHIKREELAKSRVLIPSNSDYERIGGLLAPLYDLVISNRIENSKLATIRDTLLPKLMTGELDVSNINL
;
A
#
# COMPACT_ATOMS: atom_id res chain seq x y z
N MET A 1 -8.80 -5.60 -12.41
CA MET A 1 -8.25 -4.42 -11.71
C MET A 1 -9.39 -3.42 -11.54
N ASN A 2 -9.74 -3.09 -10.30
CA ASN A 2 -10.95 -2.31 -9.98
C ASN A 2 -10.71 -0.80 -10.11
N LYS A 3 -10.14 -0.37 -11.25
CA LYS A 3 -9.70 1.02 -11.50
C LYS A 3 -10.80 2.04 -11.23
N ASN A 4 -12.05 1.67 -11.52
CA ASN A 4 -13.21 2.51 -11.31
C ASN A 4 -13.39 2.92 -9.83
N LEU A 5 -13.21 2.01 -8.87
CA LEU A 5 -13.36 2.34 -7.45
C LEU A 5 -12.26 3.29 -6.95
N GLU A 6 -11.02 3.06 -7.38
CA GLU A 6 -9.90 3.94 -7.03
C GLU A 6 -10.07 5.33 -7.65
N GLU A 7 -10.52 5.41 -8.91
CA GLU A 7 -10.84 6.66 -9.61
C GLU A 7 -11.99 7.42 -8.92
N GLN A 8 -13.04 6.71 -8.48
CA GLN A 8 -14.13 7.31 -7.68
C GLN A 8 -13.61 7.87 -6.36
N ALA A 9 -12.81 7.10 -5.61
CA ALA A 9 -12.24 7.56 -4.35
C ALA A 9 -11.34 8.79 -4.55
N GLN A 10 -10.52 8.81 -5.60
CA GLN A 10 -9.68 9.97 -5.93
C GLN A 10 -10.52 11.20 -6.32
N SER A 11 -11.62 11.00 -7.06
CA SER A 11 -12.54 12.09 -7.42
C SER A 11 -13.24 12.67 -6.20
N ILE A 12 -13.73 11.82 -5.29
CA ILE A 12 -14.33 12.26 -4.01
C ILE A 12 -13.29 13.04 -3.20
N PHE A 13 -12.07 12.51 -3.06
CA PHE A 13 -11.00 13.21 -2.35
C PHE A 13 -10.69 14.59 -2.96
N ALA A 14 -10.60 14.69 -4.29
CA ALA A 14 -10.35 15.96 -4.97
C ALA A 14 -11.50 16.97 -4.76
N ASN A 15 -12.74 16.49 -4.80
CA ASN A 15 -13.92 17.32 -4.56
C ASN A 15 -14.00 17.81 -3.09
N GLU A 16 -13.62 16.98 -2.13
CA GLU A 16 -13.74 17.31 -0.70
C GLU A 16 -12.56 18.16 -0.20
N PHE A 17 -11.34 17.94 -0.71
CA PHE A 17 -10.13 18.58 -0.16
C PHE A 17 -9.46 19.59 -1.08
N LEU A 18 -9.55 19.43 -2.41
CA LEU A 18 -8.73 20.18 -3.36
C LEU A 18 -9.49 21.30 -4.08
N SER A 19 -10.82 21.28 -4.06
CA SER A 19 -11.68 22.27 -4.74
C SER A 19 -12.30 23.30 -3.78
N LEU A 20 -11.76 23.38 -2.56
CA LEU A 20 -12.15 24.37 -1.55
C LEU A 20 -11.64 25.76 -1.92
N ALA A 21 -12.55 26.73 -2.08
CA ALA A 21 -12.18 28.12 -2.34
C ALA A 21 -11.56 28.82 -1.11
N THR A 22 -12.00 28.45 0.08
CA THR A 22 -11.48 28.94 1.37
C THR A 22 -11.46 27.80 2.38
N LEU A 23 -10.62 27.92 3.42
CA LEU A 23 -10.54 26.91 4.47
C LEU A 23 -11.85 26.88 5.28
N PRO A 24 -12.58 25.76 5.32
CA PRO A 24 -13.82 25.68 6.08
C PRO A 24 -13.60 25.85 7.58
N LYS A 25 -14.62 26.35 8.28
CA LYS A 25 -14.53 26.58 9.73
C LYS A 25 -14.30 25.26 10.47
N GLY A 26 -13.34 25.26 11.40
CA GLY A 26 -13.01 24.09 12.21
C GLY A 26 -12.01 23.13 11.56
N TRP A 27 -11.65 23.35 10.29
CA TRP A 27 -10.58 22.62 9.63
C TRP A 27 -9.21 23.15 10.08
N LYS A 28 -8.22 22.27 10.13
CA LYS A 28 -6.85 22.57 10.56
C LYS A 28 -5.87 22.28 9.45
N GLN A 29 -4.82 23.08 9.36
CA GLN A 29 -3.68 22.79 8.49
C GLN A 29 -2.63 21.99 9.26
N ALA A 30 -2.05 21.00 8.60
CA ALA A 30 -1.01 20.14 9.13
C ALA A 30 -0.08 19.71 7.99
N SER A 31 0.71 18.66 8.20
CA SER A 31 1.56 18.00 7.21
C SER A 31 1.38 16.48 7.23
N LEU A 32 1.97 15.77 6.26
CA LEU A 32 1.90 14.30 6.22
C LEU A 32 2.43 13.67 7.52
N ILE A 33 3.51 14.23 8.09
CA ILE A 33 4.11 13.69 9.33
C ILE A 33 3.25 13.95 10.57
N ASP A 34 2.26 14.84 10.49
CA ASP A 34 1.33 15.13 11.59
C ASP A 34 0.13 14.16 11.60
N ILE A 35 -0.13 13.49 10.46
CA ILE A 35 -1.29 12.59 10.31
C ILE A 35 -0.90 11.11 10.26
N ALA A 36 0.37 10.80 9.96
CA ALA A 36 0.84 9.42 9.86
C ALA A 36 2.32 9.27 10.18
N ASP A 37 2.65 8.09 10.69
CA ASP A 37 4.00 7.58 10.86
C ASP A 37 4.48 6.89 9.59
N TYR A 38 5.69 7.24 9.15
CA TYR A 38 6.36 6.65 8.00
C TYR A 38 7.53 5.80 8.51
N LEU A 39 7.26 4.54 8.86
CA LEU A 39 8.26 3.62 9.39
C LEU A 39 9.14 3.10 8.25
N ASN A 40 10.42 3.43 8.26
CA ASN A 40 11.36 2.94 7.26
C ASN A 40 11.61 1.44 7.45
N GLY A 41 11.62 0.67 6.37
CA GLY A 41 11.96 -0.75 6.40
C GLY A 41 13.40 -1.05 6.81
N LEU A 42 13.71 -2.35 6.92
CA LEU A 42 15.01 -2.85 7.32
C LEU A 42 15.87 -3.22 6.11
N ALA A 43 17.19 -3.21 6.34
CA ALA A 43 18.17 -3.85 5.46
C ALA A 43 17.99 -5.38 5.48
N MET A 44 17.02 -5.90 4.73
CA MET A 44 16.56 -7.29 4.82
C MET A 44 17.63 -8.34 4.52
N GLN A 45 18.71 -7.97 3.84
CA GLN A 45 19.89 -8.81 3.67
C GLN A 45 20.57 -9.21 4.99
N LYS A 46 20.32 -8.46 6.08
CA LYS A 46 20.82 -8.78 7.44
C LYS A 46 19.88 -9.68 8.24
N TYR A 47 18.68 -9.95 7.73
CA TYR A 47 17.62 -10.68 8.41
C TYR A 47 17.25 -11.94 7.61
N ARG A 48 18.25 -12.65 7.07
CA ARG A 48 18.02 -13.90 6.34
C ARG A 48 17.44 -14.98 7.29
N PRO A 49 16.55 -15.86 6.82
CA PRO A 49 16.07 -16.98 7.62
C PRO A 49 17.24 -17.87 8.06
N THR A 50 17.15 -18.46 9.25
CA THR A 50 18.05 -19.54 9.64
C THR A 50 17.66 -20.86 8.96
N ALA A 51 18.50 -21.89 9.05
CA ALA A 51 18.24 -23.19 8.43
C ALA A 51 16.95 -23.88 8.93
N ASP A 52 16.52 -23.55 10.16
CA ASP A 52 15.34 -24.13 10.80
C ASP A 52 14.07 -23.28 10.60
N GLU A 53 14.19 -22.12 9.96
CA GLU A 53 13.08 -21.19 9.74
C GLU A 53 12.50 -21.33 8.33
N SER A 54 11.16 -21.43 8.25
CA SER A 54 10.46 -21.12 7.01
C SER A 54 10.39 -19.61 6.84
N GLY A 55 11.21 -19.07 5.95
CA GLY A 55 11.26 -17.63 5.67
C GLY A 55 9.95 -17.07 5.11
N ILE A 56 9.71 -15.78 5.34
CA ILE A 56 8.66 -15.01 4.69
C ILE A 56 9.26 -14.13 3.58
N PRO A 57 8.54 -13.88 2.48
CA PRO A 57 9.05 -13.07 1.39
C PRO A 57 9.32 -11.62 1.82
N VAL A 58 10.23 -10.95 1.13
CA VAL A 58 10.58 -9.55 1.34
C VAL A 58 9.84 -8.69 0.33
N LEU A 59 9.10 -7.71 0.83
CA LEU A 59 8.46 -6.67 0.04
C LEU A 59 9.49 -5.62 -0.36
N LYS A 60 9.83 -5.58 -1.65
CA LYS A 60 10.61 -4.50 -2.27
C LYS A 60 9.73 -3.74 -3.27
N ILE A 61 10.31 -2.71 -3.89
CA ILE A 61 9.62 -1.88 -4.90
C ILE A 61 9.10 -2.74 -6.06
N LYS A 62 9.85 -3.79 -6.46
CA LYS A 62 9.42 -4.74 -7.50
C LYS A 62 8.14 -5.47 -7.09
N GLU A 63 8.15 -6.10 -5.91
CA GLU A 63 7.02 -6.84 -5.34
C GLU A 63 5.80 -5.92 -5.16
N LEU A 64 6.02 -4.69 -4.67
CA LEU A 64 4.96 -3.69 -4.52
C LEU A 64 4.30 -3.34 -5.87
N ARG A 65 5.10 -3.16 -6.93
CA ARG A 65 4.59 -2.86 -8.27
C ARG A 65 3.84 -4.01 -8.92
N GLN A 66 4.26 -5.25 -8.69
CA GLN A 66 3.56 -6.44 -9.22
C GLN A 66 2.35 -6.82 -8.36
N GLY A 67 2.27 -6.35 -7.11
CA GLY A 67 1.15 -6.58 -6.20
C GLY A 67 1.17 -7.95 -5.49
N CYS A 68 2.26 -8.71 -5.61
CA CYS A 68 2.43 -10.02 -4.98
C CYS A 68 3.91 -10.32 -4.72
N CYS A 69 4.21 -11.36 -3.95
CA CYS A 69 5.53 -11.99 -3.90
C CYS A 69 5.49 -13.30 -4.71
N ASN A 70 6.64 -13.74 -5.22
CA ASN A 70 6.75 -15.00 -5.96
C ASN A 70 8.02 -15.76 -5.55
N ASP A 71 8.26 -16.92 -6.16
CA ASP A 71 9.40 -17.80 -5.82
C ASP A 71 10.77 -17.13 -5.99
N ASN A 72 10.85 -16.02 -6.75
CA ASN A 72 12.08 -15.25 -6.93
C ASN A 72 12.22 -14.10 -5.92
N SER A 73 11.25 -13.89 -5.03
CA SER A 73 11.32 -12.89 -3.98
C SER A 73 12.32 -13.36 -2.91
N GLU A 74 13.18 -12.44 -2.46
CA GLU A 74 14.08 -12.74 -1.35
C GLU A 74 13.29 -13.09 -0.08
N LEU A 75 13.87 -13.92 0.77
CA LEU A 75 13.29 -14.29 2.05
C LEU A 75 13.97 -13.57 3.22
N CYS A 76 13.20 -13.34 4.27
CA CYS A 76 13.67 -12.88 5.57
C CYS A 76 13.10 -13.77 6.70
N SER A 77 13.76 -13.74 7.84
CA SER A 77 13.30 -14.44 9.05
C SER A 77 11.93 -13.90 9.47
N PRO A 78 10.97 -14.79 9.83
CA PRO A 78 9.69 -14.37 10.39
C PRO A 78 9.86 -13.77 11.81
N SER A 79 11.01 -13.96 12.44
CA SER A 79 11.33 -13.50 13.81
C SER A 79 11.74 -12.02 13.89
N ILE A 80 11.66 -11.27 12.79
CA ILE A 80 11.86 -9.82 12.81
C ILE A 80 10.79 -9.12 13.68
N LYS A 81 11.08 -7.89 14.12
CA LYS A 81 10.11 -7.11 14.90
C LYS A 81 8.81 -6.94 14.11
N SER A 82 7.67 -7.15 14.77
CA SER A 82 6.32 -7.12 14.20
C SER A 82 6.01 -5.89 13.36
N ASP A 83 6.56 -4.73 13.71
CA ASP A 83 6.34 -3.47 12.99
C ASP A 83 6.82 -3.54 11.52
N TYR A 84 7.77 -4.42 11.23
CA TYR A 84 8.32 -4.67 9.89
C TYR A 84 7.65 -5.83 9.15
N ILE A 85 6.70 -6.51 9.79
CA ILE A 85 5.87 -7.51 9.16
C ILE A 85 4.64 -6.80 8.57
N ILE A 86 4.45 -7.01 7.27
CA ILE A 86 3.39 -6.41 6.46
C ILE A 86 2.31 -7.46 6.23
N HIS A 87 1.06 -7.02 6.30
CA HIS A 87 -0.11 -7.84 6.03
C HIS A 87 -0.99 -7.20 4.95
N ASP A 88 -1.95 -7.96 4.45
CA ASP A 88 -2.93 -7.44 3.50
C ASP A 88 -3.68 -6.23 4.09
N GLY A 89 -3.84 -5.20 3.27
CA GLY A 89 -4.45 -3.92 3.60
C GLY A 89 -3.51 -2.90 4.25
N ASP A 90 -2.25 -3.23 4.53
CA ASP A 90 -1.25 -2.24 4.98
C ASP A 90 -0.93 -1.23 3.86
N VAL A 91 -0.74 0.04 4.22
CA VAL A 91 -0.34 1.08 3.27
C VAL A 91 1.17 1.15 3.16
N ILE A 92 1.67 1.00 1.94
CA ILE A 92 3.09 0.97 1.66
C ILE A 92 3.44 2.09 0.69
N PHE A 93 4.41 2.91 1.06
CA PHE A 93 4.91 4.01 0.24
C PHE A 93 6.36 3.74 -0.16
N SER A 94 6.60 3.61 -1.46
CA SER A 94 7.95 3.58 -2.04
C SER A 94 8.49 4.99 -2.13
N TRP A 95 9.53 5.28 -1.36
CA TRP A 95 10.16 6.61 -1.27
C TRP A 95 11.45 6.73 -2.08
N SER A 96 11.83 5.66 -2.80
CA SER A 96 13.08 5.54 -3.54
C SER A 96 12.82 4.95 -4.93
N GLY A 97 13.56 5.39 -5.95
CA GLY A 97 13.45 4.82 -7.30
C GLY A 97 12.07 5.07 -7.92
N SER A 98 11.31 4.00 -8.19
CA SER A 98 9.93 4.13 -8.63
C SER A 98 9.02 4.45 -7.44
N LEU A 99 8.59 5.71 -7.32
CA LEU A 99 7.66 6.13 -6.28
C LEU A 99 6.25 5.61 -6.58
N LEU A 100 5.62 5.00 -5.59
CA LEU A 100 4.21 4.65 -5.58
C LEU A 100 3.73 4.49 -4.14
N VAL A 101 2.43 4.66 -3.93
CA VAL A 101 1.75 4.26 -2.70
C VAL A 101 0.67 3.25 -3.05
N ASP A 102 0.56 2.19 -2.26
CA ASP A 102 -0.41 1.14 -2.51
C ASP A 102 -0.91 0.50 -1.21
N PHE A 103 -2.10 -0.10 -1.28
CA PHE A 103 -2.56 -1.06 -0.30
C PHE A 103 -2.00 -2.43 -0.64
N TRP A 104 -1.12 -2.96 0.20
CA TRP A 104 -0.54 -4.28 -0.02
C TRP A 104 -1.61 -5.36 0.05
N CYS A 105 -1.64 -6.27 -0.92
CA CYS A 105 -2.61 -7.38 -0.99
C CYS A 105 -1.94 -8.70 -1.41
N GLY A 106 -0.64 -8.83 -1.12
CA GLY A 106 0.21 -9.93 -1.56
C GLY A 106 0.61 -10.92 -0.46
N GLY A 107 -0.08 -10.91 0.68
CA GLY A 107 0.15 -11.80 1.81
C GLY A 107 1.18 -11.28 2.83
N THR A 108 1.63 -12.14 3.73
CA THR A 108 2.58 -11.74 4.79
C THR A 108 4.00 -11.60 4.23
N CYS A 109 4.66 -10.48 4.51
CA CYS A 109 6.02 -10.21 4.03
C CYS A 109 6.81 -9.25 4.93
N GLY A 110 8.14 -9.24 4.80
CA GLY A 110 9.01 -8.29 5.50
C GLY A 110 9.24 -6.99 4.71
N LEU A 111 9.20 -5.84 5.40
CA LEU A 111 9.39 -4.51 4.80
C LEU A 111 10.86 -4.12 4.53
N ASN A 112 11.25 -3.97 3.25
CA ASN A 112 12.60 -3.59 2.85
C ASN A 112 12.91 -2.07 3.03
N GLN A 113 14.20 -1.70 3.20
CA GLN A 113 14.65 -0.34 3.56
C GLN A 113 14.34 0.80 2.57
N HIS A 114 13.74 0.52 1.42
CA HIS A 114 13.37 1.51 0.41
C HIS A 114 11.86 1.80 0.40
N LEU A 115 11.14 1.24 1.37
CA LEU A 115 9.71 1.38 1.54
C LEU A 115 9.42 1.91 2.95
N PHE A 116 8.36 2.71 3.04
CA PHE A 116 7.74 3.08 4.30
C PHE A 116 6.47 2.26 4.50
N LYS A 117 6.27 1.71 5.70
CA LYS A 117 4.94 1.34 6.19
C LYS A 117 4.31 2.60 6.76
N VAL A 118 3.14 2.97 6.24
CA VAL A 118 2.43 4.18 6.65
C VAL A 118 1.30 3.78 7.59
N THR A 119 1.33 4.30 8.81
CA THR A 119 0.35 3.97 9.86
C THR A 119 -0.09 5.23 10.61
N SER A 120 -1.23 5.17 11.26
CA SER A 120 -1.67 6.23 12.18
C SER A 120 -2.52 5.64 13.28
N ASN A 121 -2.36 6.17 14.50
CA ASN A 121 -3.19 5.82 15.66
C ASN A 121 -4.39 6.77 15.83
N ILE A 122 -4.46 7.83 15.00
CA ILE A 122 -5.46 8.89 15.12
C ILE A 122 -6.38 8.91 13.90
N TYR A 123 -5.81 8.68 12.72
CA TYR A 123 -6.53 8.76 11.45
C TYR A 123 -6.59 7.41 10.75
N ASP A 124 -7.68 7.19 10.03
CA ASP A 124 -7.93 5.97 9.28
C ASP A 124 -7.09 5.91 8.01
N LYS A 125 -6.93 4.69 7.49
CA LYS A 125 -6.12 4.43 6.30
C LYS A 125 -6.49 5.20 5.06
N TRP A 126 -7.79 5.44 4.85
CA TRP A 126 -8.24 6.22 3.71
C TRP A 126 -7.59 7.61 3.71
N PHE A 127 -7.45 8.23 4.88
CA PHE A 127 -7.01 9.62 5.00
C PHE A 127 -5.53 9.78 4.67
N TYR A 128 -4.66 9.01 5.34
CA TYR A 128 -3.22 9.10 5.07
C TYR A 128 -2.83 8.47 3.73
N TYR A 129 -3.58 7.48 3.24
CA TYR A 129 -3.40 6.96 1.88
C TYR A 129 -3.71 8.04 0.84
N SER A 130 -4.89 8.68 0.88
CA SER A 130 -5.28 9.67 -0.12
C SER A 130 -4.34 10.88 -0.15
N TRP A 131 -3.92 11.38 1.02
CA TRP A 131 -2.95 12.48 1.09
C TRP A 131 -1.56 12.08 0.58
N THR A 132 -1.08 10.87 0.93
CA THR A 132 0.21 10.37 0.40
C THR A 132 0.14 10.21 -1.12
N ASN A 133 -0.96 9.69 -1.64
CA ASN A 133 -1.20 9.50 -3.07
C ASN A 133 -1.27 10.83 -3.83
N TYR A 134 -1.94 11.84 -3.26
CA TYR A 134 -2.00 13.18 -3.81
C TYR A 134 -0.61 13.79 -4.03
N TYR A 135 0.30 13.60 -3.07
CA TYR A 135 1.65 14.14 -3.17
C TYR A 135 2.61 13.35 -4.06
N LEU A 136 2.19 12.19 -4.59
CA LEU A 136 3.07 11.29 -5.33
C LEU A 136 3.69 11.95 -6.56
N GLN A 137 2.90 12.71 -7.34
CA GLN A 137 3.41 13.41 -8.53
C GLN A 137 4.45 14.49 -8.15
N LYS A 138 4.19 15.23 -7.07
CA LYS A 138 5.13 16.24 -6.56
C LYS A 138 6.43 15.59 -6.10
N PHE A 139 6.34 14.47 -5.38
CA PHE A 139 7.51 13.70 -4.97
C PHE A 139 8.29 13.18 -6.18
N ALA A 140 7.62 12.66 -7.20
CA ALA A 140 8.28 12.18 -8.41
C ALA A 140 9.05 13.30 -9.12
N ALA A 141 8.50 14.52 -9.20
CA ALA A 141 9.19 15.68 -9.74
C ALA A 141 10.44 16.05 -8.92
N ILE A 142 10.31 16.12 -7.59
CA ILE A 142 11.44 16.42 -6.68
C ILE A 142 12.56 15.36 -6.83
N ALA A 143 12.20 14.09 -6.90
CA ALA A 143 13.16 12.99 -7.06
C ALA A 143 13.87 13.03 -8.42
N ALA A 144 13.19 13.47 -9.49
CA ALA A 144 13.77 13.62 -10.82
C ALA A 144 14.81 14.75 -10.88
N ASP A 145 14.57 15.86 -10.16
CA ASP A 145 15.48 17.00 -10.12
C ASP A 145 16.78 16.72 -9.33
N MET A 146 16.76 15.73 -8.43
CA MET A 146 17.90 15.35 -7.58
C MET A 146 18.94 14.43 -8.28
N ALA A 147 19.11 14.57 -9.60
CA ALA A 147 19.72 13.68 -10.59
C ALA A 147 21.16 13.12 -10.38
N THR A 148 21.72 13.01 -9.16
CA THR A 148 23.09 12.52 -8.93
C THR A 148 23.21 11.27 -8.06
N THR A 149 22.14 10.75 -7.47
CA THR A 149 22.12 9.47 -6.74
C THR A 149 20.66 9.04 -6.63
N MET A 150 20.34 7.77 -6.90
CA MET A 150 18.98 7.19 -6.92
C MET A 150 17.91 8.09 -6.27
N GLY A 151 16.96 8.61 -7.06
CA GLY A 151 15.98 9.59 -6.57
C GLY A 151 15.27 9.10 -5.31
N HIS A 152 15.53 9.78 -4.19
CA HIS A 152 15.06 9.42 -2.86
C HIS A 152 14.34 10.62 -2.24
N ILE A 153 13.13 10.41 -1.73
CA ILE A 153 12.40 11.43 -0.98
C ILE A 153 12.95 11.51 0.44
N LYS A 154 13.40 12.70 0.84
CA LYS A 154 13.80 12.96 2.22
C LYS A 154 12.56 13.10 3.10
N ARG A 155 12.67 12.70 4.37
CA ARG A 155 11.60 12.88 5.37
C ARG A 155 11.18 14.35 5.53
N GLU A 156 12.08 15.29 5.27
CA GLU A 156 11.78 16.73 5.21
C GLU A 156 10.71 17.09 4.17
N GLU A 157 10.66 16.39 3.04
CA GLU A 157 9.63 16.62 2.01
C GLU A 157 8.25 16.18 2.50
N LEU A 158 8.16 15.12 3.32
CA LEU A 158 6.92 14.73 4.00
C LEU A 158 6.46 15.82 4.97
N ALA A 159 7.38 16.46 5.69
CA ALA A 159 7.08 17.57 6.60
C ALA A 159 6.61 18.84 5.87
N LYS A 160 7.11 19.08 4.65
CA LYS A 160 6.69 20.21 3.80
C LYS A 160 5.36 19.95 3.09
N SER A 161 4.92 18.71 2.97
CA SER A 161 3.67 18.34 2.31
C SER A 161 2.47 18.64 3.21
N ARG A 162 1.80 19.77 2.94
CA ARG A 162 0.67 20.30 3.71
C ARG A 162 -0.60 19.48 3.53
N VAL A 163 -1.30 19.21 4.61
CA VAL A 163 -2.60 18.52 4.57
C VAL A 163 -3.67 19.34 5.27
N LEU A 164 -4.92 19.08 4.92
CA LEU A 164 -6.08 19.65 5.59
C LEU A 164 -6.74 18.57 6.44
N ILE A 165 -6.82 18.81 7.74
CA ILE A 165 -7.55 17.98 8.68
C ILE A 165 -8.96 18.57 8.81
N PRO A 166 -10.00 17.84 8.39
CA PRO A 166 -11.37 18.33 8.46
C PRO A 166 -11.88 18.40 9.89
N SER A 167 -13.02 19.06 10.09
CA SER A 167 -13.76 18.97 11.36
C SER A 167 -14.18 17.51 11.62
N ASN A 168 -14.44 17.13 12.88
CA ASN A 168 -14.83 15.73 13.18
C ASN A 168 -16.05 15.27 12.38
N SER A 169 -17.08 16.14 12.23
CA SER A 169 -18.27 15.82 11.45
C SER A 169 -17.97 15.63 9.96
N ASP A 170 -17.09 16.45 9.39
CA ASP A 170 -16.67 16.30 7.99
C ASP A 170 -15.77 15.08 7.81
N TYR A 171 -14.89 14.82 8.77
CA TYR A 171 -14.03 13.64 8.77
C TYR A 171 -14.86 12.36 8.72
N GLU A 172 -15.88 12.24 9.57
CA GLU A 172 -16.80 11.10 9.59
C GLU A 172 -17.62 11.00 8.29
N ARG A 173 -18.16 12.13 7.79
CA ARG A 173 -18.93 12.17 6.55
C ARG A 173 -18.10 11.73 5.35
N ILE A 174 -16.90 12.28 5.19
CA ILE A 174 -15.99 11.99 4.08
C ILE A 174 -15.44 10.56 4.21
N GLY A 175 -15.03 10.17 5.41
CA GLY A 175 -14.57 8.82 5.72
C GLY A 175 -15.64 7.76 5.46
N GLY A 176 -16.91 8.07 5.73
CA GLY A 176 -18.05 7.22 5.38
C GLY A 176 -18.24 6.98 3.89
N LEU A 177 -17.67 7.82 3.02
CA LEU A 177 -17.66 7.63 1.57
C LEU A 177 -16.38 6.91 1.11
N LEU A 178 -15.21 7.33 1.61
CA LEU A 178 -13.92 6.85 1.13
C LEU A 178 -13.50 5.50 1.71
N ALA A 179 -13.73 5.27 3.02
CA ALA A 179 -13.31 4.02 3.66
C ALA A 179 -13.94 2.78 3.01
N PRO A 180 -15.27 2.73 2.75
CA PRO A 180 -15.88 1.56 2.11
C PRO A 180 -15.35 1.30 0.70
N LEU A 181 -15.01 2.36 -0.05
CA LEU A 181 -14.45 2.21 -1.39
C LEU A 181 -13.07 1.55 -1.34
N TYR A 182 -12.20 2.01 -0.43
CA TYR A 182 -10.88 1.40 -0.26
C TYR A 182 -10.96 -0.01 0.31
N ASP A 183 -11.86 -0.28 1.26
CA ASP A 183 -12.07 -1.62 1.80
C ASP A 183 -12.54 -2.59 0.69
N LEU A 184 -13.41 -2.12 -0.21
CA LEU A 184 -13.86 -2.89 -1.37
C LEU A 184 -12.72 -3.10 -2.38
N VAL A 185 -11.85 -2.12 -2.60
CA VAL A 185 -10.64 -2.28 -3.43
C VAL A 185 -9.73 -3.36 -2.86
N ILE A 186 -9.43 -3.30 -1.56
CA ILE A 186 -8.57 -4.25 -0.86
C ILE A 186 -9.19 -5.66 -0.92
N SER A 187 -10.47 -5.79 -0.56
CA SER A 187 -11.18 -7.07 -0.53
C SER A 187 -11.20 -7.73 -1.91
N ASN A 188 -11.54 -6.96 -2.95
CA ASN A 188 -11.54 -7.46 -4.33
C ASN A 188 -10.14 -7.89 -4.78
N ARG A 189 -9.09 -7.17 -4.39
CA ARG A 189 -7.71 -7.52 -4.76
C ARG A 189 -7.26 -8.82 -4.09
N ILE A 190 -7.57 -8.98 -2.81
CA ILE A 190 -7.29 -10.21 -2.06
C ILE A 190 -8.06 -11.39 -2.67
N GLU A 191 -9.35 -11.22 -2.96
CA GLU A 191 -10.18 -12.27 -3.56
C GLU A 191 -9.69 -12.65 -4.96
N ASN A 192 -9.38 -11.67 -5.81
CA ASN A 192 -8.82 -11.92 -7.13
C ASN A 192 -7.49 -12.69 -7.06
N SER A 193 -6.63 -12.35 -6.08
CA SER A 193 -5.38 -13.07 -5.85
C SER A 193 -5.64 -14.53 -5.47
N LYS A 194 -6.56 -14.77 -4.52
CA LYS A 194 -6.97 -16.13 -4.12
C LYS A 194 -7.55 -16.94 -5.28
N LEU A 195 -8.44 -16.35 -6.07
CA LEU A 195 -9.04 -16.99 -7.24
C LEU A 195 -7.98 -17.35 -8.29
N ALA A 196 -6.99 -16.48 -8.51
CA ALA A 196 -5.88 -16.76 -9.42
C ALA A 196 -5.04 -17.94 -8.91
N THR A 197 -4.69 -17.98 -7.62
CA THR A 197 -3.97 -19.12 -7.02
C THR A 197 -4.74 -20.42 -7.16
N ILE A 198 -6.05 -20.42 -6.90
CA ILE A 198 -6.91 -21.60 -7.05
C ILE A 198 -6.91 -22.07 -8.51
N ARG A 199 -7.12 -21.16 -9.46
CA ARG A 199 -7.06 -21.46 -10.91
C ARG A 199 -5.73 -22.10 -11.28
N ASP A 200 -4.61 -21.51 -10.88
CA ASP A 200 -3.27 -21.97 -11.25
C ASP A 200 -2.89 -23.29 -10.58
N THR A 201 -3.50 -23.60 -9.43
CA THR A 201 -3.35 -24.90 -8.75
C THR A 201 -4.19 -26.01 -9.40
N LEU A 202 -5.41 -25.69 -9.83
CA LEU A 202 -6.35 -26.67 -10.38
C LEU A 202 -6.09 -26.97 -11.86
N LEU A 203 -5.70 -25.98 -12.65
CA LEU A 203 -5.48 -26.14 -14.09
C LEU A 203 -4.51 -27.29 -14.42
N PRO A 204 -3.31 -27.39 -13.80
CA PRO A 204 -2.39 -28.50 -14.08
C PRO A 204 -2.99 -29.87 -13.74
N LYS A 205 -3.75 -29.97 -12.63
CA LYS A 205 -4.38 -31.21 -12.18
C LYS A 205 -5.54 -31.65 -13.09
N LEU A 206 -6.29 -30.70 -13.63
CA LEU A 206 -7.31 -30.95 -14.65
C LEU A 206 -6.68 -31.39 -15.96
N MET A 207 -5.61 -30.71 -16.40
CA MET A 207 -4.91 -31.01 -17.66
C MET A 207 -4.18 -32.35 -17.64
N THR A 208 -3.72 -32.81 -16.47
CA THR A 208 -3.07 -34.11 -16.27
C THR A 208 -4.07 -35.25 -16.05
N GLY A 209 -5.36 -34.95 -15.88
CA GLY A 209 -6.40 -35.93 -15.55
C GLY A 209 -6.34 -36.43 -14.10
N GLU A 210 -5.53 -35.82 -13.24
CA GLU A 210 -5.53 -36.08 -11.79
C GLU A 210 -6.87 -35.70 -11.13
N LEU A 211 -7.56 -34.72 -11.71
CA LEU A 211 -8.92 -34.34 -11.33
C LEU A 211 -9.88 -34.64 -12.49
N ASP A 212 -10.74 -35.64 -12.29
CA ASP A 212 -11.81 -35.96 -13.22
C ASP A 212 -13.07 -35.13 -12.91
N VAL A 213 -13.48 -34.31 -13.87
CA VAL A 213 -14.66 -33.44 -13.78
C VAL A 213 -15.80 -33.89 -14.68
N SER A 214 -15.68 -35.05 -15.34
CA SER A 214 -16.67 -35.54 -16.30
C SER A 214 -18.04 -35.87 -15.68
N ASN A 215 -18.10 -36.06 -14.36
CA ASN A 215 -19.33 -36.32 -13.61
C ASN A 215 -19.91 -35.08 -12.89
N ILE A 216 -19.38 -33.89 -13.13
CA ILE A 216 -19.89 -32.65 -12.52
C ILE A 216 -21.00 -32.09 -13.43
N ASN A 217 -22.23 -32.07 -12.94
CA ASN A 217 -23.32 -31.32 -13.58
C ASN A 217 -23.12 -29.82 -13.31
N LEU A 218 -22.96 -29.04 -14.39
CA LEU A 218 -22.91 -27.58 -14.38
C LEU A 218 -24.31 -26.96 -14.29
#